data_AF-A0A9E4BBU6-F1
#
_entry.id   AF-A0A9E4BBU6-F1
#
_cell.length_a   1.000
_cell.length_b   1.000
_cell.length_c   1.000
_cell.angle_alpha   90.00
_cell.angle_beta   90.00
_cell.angle_gamma   90.00
#
_symmetry.space_group_name_H-M   'P 1'
#
loop_
_entity.id
_entity.type
_entity.pdbx_description
1 polymer ?
#
loop_
_entity_poly.entity_id
_entity_poly.type
_entity_poly.pdbx_seq_one_letter_code
_entity_poly.pdbx_strand_id
1 'polypeptide(L)' 'MVIAGSFRGEDDTTYVWLRRFDSEAERERLYAKVYQTDRWRDEIGPRVAELMLPDIEVTRIVPTPHSVIS' A
#
# COMPACT_ATOMS: atom_id res chain seq x y z
N MET A 1 9.92 2.82 -4.04
CA MET A 1 8.54 2.27 -3.98
C MET A 1 7.98 2.14 -5.38
N VAL A 2 7.58 0.92 -5.75
CA VAL A 2 6.86 0.61 -7.00
C VAL A 2 5.49 0.04 -6.62
N ILE A 3 4.43 0.50 -7.29
CA ILE A 3 3.13 -0.19 -7.23
C ILE A 3 3.25 -1.42 -8.13
N ALA A 4 3.45 -2.58 -7.52
CA ALA A 4 3.74 -3.82 -8.21
C ALA A 4 2.46 -4.55 -8.68
N GLY A 5 1.31 -4.19 -8.11
CA GLY A 5 0.03 -4.77 -8.47
C GLY A 5 -1.13 -4.01 -7.84
N SER A 6 -2.26 -4.08 -8.51
CA SER A 6 -3.51 -3.45 -8.09
C SER A 6 -4.66 -4.33 -8.56
N PHE A 7 -5.43 -4.85 -7.61
CA PHE A 7 -6.43 -5.87 -7.84
C PHE A 7 -7.71 -5.52 -7.10
N ARG A 8 -8.82 -6.06 -7.61
CA ARG A 8 -10.14 -5.99 -6.99
C ARG A 8 -10.64 -7.41 -6.79
N GLY A 9 -11.33 -7.67 -5.68
CA GLY A 9 -12.05 -8.92 -5.46
C GLY A 9 -13.14 -9.09 -6.52
N GLU A 10 -13.48 -10.34 -6.85
CA GLU A 10 -14.50 -10.63 -7.86
C GLU A 10 -15.90 -10.15 -7.45
N ASP A 11 -16.16 -10.10 -6.14
CA ASP A 11 -17.38 -9.57 -5.54
C ASP A 11 -17.40 -8.04 -5.46
N ASP A 12 -16.32 -7.42 -5.95
CA ASP A 12 -16.21 -5.99 -6.09
C ASP A 12 -16.15 -5.22 -4.75
N THR A 13 -15.96 -5.91 -3.62
CA THR A 13 -15.93 -5.33 -2.26
C THR A 13 -14.52 -5.10 -1.72
N THR A 14 -13.55 -5.86 -2.22
CA THR A 14 -12.18 -5.87 -1.69
C THR A 14 -11.22 -5.23 -2.68
N TYR A 15 -10.30 -4.41 -2.18
CA TYR A 15 -9.21 -3.84 -2.97
C TYR A 15 -7.86 -4.28 -2.42
N VAL A 16 -7.01 -4.84 -3.28
CA VAL A 16 -5.67 -5.31 -2.91
C VAL A 16 -4.64 -4.55 -3.72
N TRP A 17 -3.76 -3.82 -3.05
CA TRP A 17 -2.55 -3.28 -3.68
C TRP A 17 -1.31 -4.05 -3.24
N LEU A 18 -0.30 -4.07 -4.09
CA LEU A 18 1.03 -4.56 -3.74
C LEU A 18 2.05 -3.45 -3.96
N ARG A 19 2.89 -3.23 -2.95
CA ARG A 19 3.95 -2.22 -2.98
C ARG A 19 5.29 -2.89 -2.75
N ARG A 20 6.21 -2.68 -3.67
CA ARG A 20 7.60 -3.13 -3.56
C ARG A 20 8.50 -2.01 -3.10
N PHE A 21 9.45 -2.36 -2.24
CA PHE A 21 10.54 -1.52 -1.79
C PHE A 21 11.85 -2.27 -2.01
N ASP A 22 12.91 -1.53 -2.35
CA ASP A 22 14.23 -2.12 -2.58
C ASP A 22 14.89 -2.56 -1.27
N SER A 23 14.48 -1.96 -0.15
CA SER A 23 14.95 -2.31 1.20
C SER A 23 13.99 -1.78 2.28
N GLU A 24 14.19 -2.25 3.52
CA GLU A 24 13.43 -1.72 4.66
C GLU A 24 13.71 -0.23 4.91
N ALA A 25 14.98 0.20 4.76
CA ALA A 25 15.35 1.60 4.90
C ALA A 25 14.68 2.48 3.82
N GLU A 26 14.56 1.98 2.59
CA GLU A 26 13.85 2.69 1.53
C GLU A 26 12.35 2.79 1.85
N ARG A 27 11.75 1.71 2.38
CA ARG A 27 10.35 1.70 2.83
C ARG A 27 10.11 2.78 3.88
N GLU A 28 10.89 2.81 4.95
CA GLU A 28 10.75 3.82 6.01
C GLU A 28 10.86 5.24 5.47
N ARG A 29 11.88 5.51 4.65
CA ARG A 29 12.09 6.82 4.03
C ARG A 29 10.88 7.26 3.19
N LEU A 30 10.36 6.36 2.37
CA LEU A 30 9.23 6.67 1.48
C LEU A 30 7.91 6.75 2.21
N TYR A 31 7.71 5.93 3.24
CA TYR A 31 6.55 6.04 4.12
C TYR A 31 6.52 7.40 4.81
N ALA A 32 7.64 7.84 5.39
CA ALA A 32 7.75 9.17 5.98
C ALA A 32 7.41 10.26 4.95
N LYS A 33 8.02 10.18 3.75
CA LYS A 33 7.79 11.15 2.67
C LYS A 33 6.35 11.19 2.15
N VAL A 34 5.56 10.13 2.32
CA VAL A 34 4.14 10.11 1.91
C VAL A 34 3.25 10.49 3.08
N TYR A 35 3.27 9.69 4.15
CA TYR A 35 2.29 9.76 5.23
C TYR A 35 2.52 10.94 6.20
N GLN A 36 3.71 11.53 6.25
CA GLN A 36 3.99 12.69 7.11
C GLN A 36 3.80 14.03 6.40
N THR A 37 3.31 14.02 5.15
CA THR A 37 3.04 15.27 4.42
C THR A 37 1.69 15.85 4.81
N ASP A 38 1.61 17.19 4.83
CA ASP A 38 0.36 17.91 5.11
C ASP A 38 -0.73 17.52 4.12
N ARG A 39 -0.39 17.40 2.83
CA ARG A 39 -1.32 16.93 1.80
C ARG A 39 -1.90 15.54 2.10
N TRP A 40 -1.08 14.60 2.56
CA TRP A 40 -1.61 13.29 2.93
C TRP A 40 -2.53 13.39 4.14
N ARG A 41 -2.09 14.06 5.20
CA ARG A 41 -2.84 14.16 6.46
C ARG A 41 -4.15 14.92 6.31
N ASP A 42 -4.14 16.03 5.58
CA ASP A 42 -5.24 17.00 5.58
C ASP A 42 -6.20 16.82 4.40
N GLU A 43 -5.73 16.26 3.27
CA GLU A 43 -6.56 16.11 2.06
C GLU A 43 -6.85 14.64 1.72
N ILE A 44 -5.82 13.80 1.63
CA ILE A 44 -5.95 12.44 1.06
C ILE A 44 -6.46 11.46 2.11
N GLY A 45 -5.87 11.46 3.31
CA GLY A 45 -6.16 10.55 4.41
C GLY A 45 -7.64 10.53 4.82
N PRO A 46 -8.27 11.70 5.06
CA PRO A 46 -9.69 11.77 5.38
C PRO A 46 -10.56 11.18 4.28
N ARG A 47 -10.26 11.51 3.02
CA ARG A 47 -11.04 11.00 1.88
C ARG A 47 -10.90 9.48 1.70
N VAL A 48 -9.70 8.95 1.91
CA VAL A 48 -9.47 7.49 1.88
C VAL A 48 -10.24 6.81 3.01
N ALA A 49 -10.27 7.40 4.21
CA ALA A 49 -11.01 6.86 5.35
C ALA A 49 -12.53 6.82 5.13
N GLU A 50 -13.10 7.73 4.34
CA GLU A 50 -14.52 7.69 3.94
C GLU A 50 -14.84 6.56 2.95
N LEU A 51 -13.86 6.10 2.18
CA LEU A 51 -14.03 5.15 1.08
C LEU A 51 -13.65 3.71 1.44
N MET A 52 -13.02 3.51 2.60
CA MET A 52 -12.52 2.21 3.05
C MET A 52 -13.25 1.73 4.30
N LEU A 53 -13.55 0.43 4.34
CA LEU A 53 -14.04 -0.23 5.55
C LEU A 53 -12.93 -0.24 6.64
N PRO A 54 -13.28 -0.31 7.94
CA PRO A 54 -12.32 -0.25 9.04
C PRO A 54 -11.33 -1.43 9.08
N ASP A 55 -11.65 -2.54 8.41
CA ASP A 55 -10.87 -3.79 8.46
C ASP A 55 -9.73 -3.79 7.42
N ILE A 56 -8.83 -2.80 7.50
CA ILE A 56 -7.65 -2.73 6.65
C ILE A 56 -6.57 -3.67 7.19
N GLU A 57 -6.26 -4.73 6.45
CA GLU A 57 -5.13 -5.60 6.75
C GLU A 57 -3.90 -5.24 5.92
N VAL A 58 -2.76 -5.06 6.59
CA VAL A 58 -1.47 -4.81 5.94
C VAL A 58 -0.49 -5.87 6.41
N THR A 59 -0.04 -6.71 5.47
CA THR A 59 0.94 -7.76 5.77
C THR A 59 2.24 -7.56 5.00
N ARG A 60 3.33 -8.10 5.55
CA ARG A 60 4.66 -8.10 4.95
C ARG A 60 4.92 -9.49 4.37
N ILE A 61 5.33 -9.52 3.11
CA ILE A 61 5.61 -10.77 2.39
C ILE A 61 7.01 -10.75 1.79
N VAL A 62 7.57 -11.94 1.57
CA VAL A 62 8.83 -12.15 0.88
C VAL A 62 8.55 -12.98 -0.37
N PRO A 63 9.03 -12.58 -1.57
CA PRO A 63 8.80 -13.35 -2.78
C PRO A 63 9.50 -14.71 -2.70
N THR A 64 8.84 -15.74 -3.23
CA THR A 64 9.49 -17.04 -3.45
C THR A 64 10.42 -16.96 -4.67
N PRO A 65 11.35 -17.92 -4.85
CA PRO A 65 12.26 -17.92 -6.01
C PRO A 65 11.57 -17.96 -7.38
N HIS A 66 10.31 -18.40 -7.44
CA HIS A 66 9.52 -18.47 -8.68
C HIS A 66 8.57 -17.29 -8.87
N SER A 67 8.51 -16.36 -7.89
CA SER A 67 7.71 -15.16 -8.02
C SER A 67 8.23 -14.29 -9.16
N VAL A 68 7.32 -13.88 -10.06
CA VAL A 68 7.65 -12.92 -11.14
C VAL A 68 7.79 -11.49 -10.61
N ILE A 69 7.29 -11.23 -9.40
CA ILE A 69 7.43 -9.98 -8.68
C ILE A 69 8.51 -10.20 -7.61
N SER A 70 9.65 -9.51 -7.76
CA SER A 70 10.74 -9.48 -6.78
C SER A 70 10.51 -8.45 -5.68
#